data_AF-A0AAW1JUT9-F1
#
_entry.id   AF-A0AAW1JUT9-F1
#
_cell.length_a   1.000
_cell.length_b   1.000
_cell.length_c   1.000
_cell.angle_alpha   90.00
_cell.angle_beta   90.00
_cell.angle_gamma   90.00
#
_symmetry.space_group_name_H-M   'P 1'
#
loop_
_entity.id
_entity.type
_entity.pdbx_description
1 polymer ?
#
loop_
_entity_poly.entity_id
_entity_poly.type
_entity_poly.pdbx_seq_one_letter_code
_entity_poly.pdbx_strand_id
1 'polypeptide(L)'
;MALKPSHHHHRTTTVTLLTIILLTTHIHRTSAVPSLTQLRTLLSLSHSLFSRVAHLRSSRGDLPGARRAQLVADKLELGLGLRAWPTVLSMGWDYLVNYAWRDTLSFRDAIAFAGDFNELMSSLTELTRFRNDSERVAWVAGNYRNVLRVSKKLFGRLLSVFTKSGPLRELVETLQTEMEGDFLKDCLEVGSSDLKGMVQILKDLASQYTTSDPKQEL
;
A
#
# COMPACT_ATOMS: atom_id res chain seq x y z
N MET A 1 16.50 23.76 -30.33
CA MET A 1 15.36 23.89 -29.41
C MET A 1 14.64 22.54 -29.38
N ALA A 2 14.85 21.73 -28.34
CA ALA A 2 14.19 20.43 -28.18
C ALA A 2 13.90 20.21 -26.68
N LEU A 3 12.61 20.22 -26.34
CA LEU A 3 12.09 20.08 -24.98
C LEU A 3 11.98 18.58 -24.62
N LYS A 4 12.64 18.22 -23.52
CA LYS A 4 12.64 16.89 -22.88
C LYS A 4 11.41 16.78 -21.95
N PRO A 5 10.52 15.77 -22.06
CA PRO A 5 9.42 15.63 -21.12
C PRO A 5 9.84 14.88 -19.85
N SER A 6 9.21 15.29 -18.74
CA SER A 6 9.67 15.19 -17.35
C SER A 6 9.05 13.99 -16.61
N HIS A 7 9.91 13.23 -15.94
CA HIS A 7 9.73 11.87 -15.38
C HIS A 7 8.94 11.75 -14.05
N HIS A 8 8.27 12.79 -13.57
CA HIS A 8 7.86 12.86 -12.16
C HIS A 8 6.46 12.33 -11.81
N HIS A 9 5.84 11.56 -12.70
CA HIS A 9 4.45 11.13 -12.60
C HIS A 9 4.28 9.60 -12.63
N HIS A 10 5.18 8.83 -12.01
CA HIS A 10 5.07 7.36 -11.99
C HIS A 10 4.90 6.76 -10.60
N ARG A 11 4.73 7.61 -9.59
CA ARG A 11 5.07 7.21 -8.24
C ARG A 11 3.97 6.46 -7.45
N THR A 12 2.96 7.05 -6.84
CA THR A 12 2.37 6.41 -5.64
C THR A 12 1.26 5.33 -5.81
N THR A 13 0.90 4.89 -7.03
CA THR A 13 -0.14 3.87 -7.45
C THR A 13 0.05 2.40 -7.16
N THR A 14 0.75 2.19 -6.09
CA THR A 14 1.93 1.39 -6.22
C THR A 14 2.03 0.59 -4.93
N VAL A 15 1.64 1.22 -3.80
CA VAL A 15 1.43 0.53 -2.52
C VAL A 15 0.33 -0.48 -2.66
N THR A 16 -0.76 -0.10 -3.32
CA THR A 16 -1.97 -0.90 -3.32
C THR A 16 -1.79 -2.14 -4.19
N LEU A 17 -1.12 -2.05 -5.33
CA LEU A 17 -0.75 -3.20 -6.16
C LEU A 17 0.29 -4.12 -5.50
N LEU A 18 1.23 -3.58 -4.73
CA LEU A 18 2.18 -4.38 -3.94
C LEU A 18 1.52 -5.15 -2.82
N THR A 19 0.61 -4.53 -2.06
CA THR A 19 -0.14 -5.22 -1.01
C THR A 19 -0.95 -6.36 -1.62
N ILE A 20 -1.56 -6.13 -2.79
CA ILE A 20 -2.32 -7.13 -3.54
C ILE A 20 -1.44 -8.27 -4.03
N ILE A 21 -0.27 -7.96 -4.57
CA ILE A 21 0.66 -8.97 -5.08
C ILE A 21 1.26 -9.79 -3.94
N LEU A 22 1.66 -9.15 -2.83
CA LEU A 22 2.09 -9.82 -1.59
C LEU A 22 1.02 -10.72 -0.97
N LEU A 23 -0.26 -10.35 -1.08
CA LEU A 23 -1.39 -11.19 -0.65
C LEU A 23 -1.61 -12.40 -1.58
N THR A 24 -1.17 -12.34 -2.83
CA THR A 24 -1.32 -13.44 -3.81
C THR A 24 -0.15 -14.43 -3.84
N THR A 25 0.94 -14.20 -3.11
CA THR A 25 2.19 -15.00 -3.21
C THR A 25 2.19 -16.30 -2.41
N HIS A 26 1.25 -16.52 -1.49
CA HIS A 26 1.10 -17.80 -0.79
C HIS A 26 0.25 -18.77 -1.61
N ILE A 27 0.82 -19.24 -2.72
CA ILE A 27 0.25 -20.34 -3.50
C ILE A 27 0.73 -21.66 -2.88
N HIS A 28 0.09 -22.05 -1.78
CA HIS A 28 -0.12 -23.46 -1.47
C HIS A 28 -1.59 -23.66 -1.08
N ARG A 29 -2.12 -24.81 -1.48
CA ARG A 29 -3.55 -25.13 -1.58
C ARG A 29 -4.33 -24.83 -0.29
N THR A 30 -5.57 -24.36 -0.50
CA THR A 30 -6.67 -24.11 0.45
C THR A 30 -6.66 -22.80 1.25
N SER A 31 -7.69 -21.99 0.94
CA SER A 31 -8.27 -20.82 1.65
C SER A 31 -7.52 -19.47 1.65
N ALA A 32 -8.26 -18.42 1.21
CA ALA A 32 -8.00 -16.98 1.29
C ALA A 32 -7.22 -16.30 0.15
N VAL A 33 -7.79 -16.32 -1.07
CA VAL A 33 -7.51 -15.26 -2.05
C VAL A 33 -8.40 -14.06 -1.70
N PRO A 34 -7.89 -12.81 -1.64
CA PRO A 34 -8.72 -11.63 -1.46
C PRO A 34 -9.83 -11.63 -2.51
N SER A 35 -11.08 -11.48 -2.10
CA SER A 35 -12.16 -11.39 -3.09
C SER A 35 -11.95 -10.17 -3.98
N LEU A 36 -12.28 -10.28 -5.27
CA LEU A 36 -12.17 -9.18 -6.23
C LEU A 36 -12.91 -7.91 -5.76
N THR A 37 -13.98 -8.09 -4.99
CA THR A 37 -14.72 -7.01 -4.34
C THR A 37 -13.92 -6.34 -3.23
N GLN A 38 -13.32 -7.08 -2.28
CA GLN A 38 -12.42 -6.51 -1.26
C GLN A 38 -11.27 -5.73 -1.90
N LEU A 39 -10.75 -6.26 -3.01
CA LEU A 39 -9.71 -5.63 -3.81
C LEU A 39 -10.13 -4.27 -4.37
N ARG A 40 -11.29 -4.26 -5.05
CA ARG A 40 -11.86 -3.05 -5.65
C ARG A 40 -12.18 -2.01 -4.59
N THR A 41 -12.71 -2.43 -3.45
CA THR A 41 -13.00 -1.50 -2.35
C THR A 41 -11.71 -0.90 -1.79
N LEU A 42 -10.66 -1.69 -1.58
CA LEU A 42 -9.36 -1.19 -1.12
C LEU A 42 -8.76 -0.18 -2.10
N LEU A 43 -8.84 -0.47 -3.41
CA LEU A 43 -8.38 0.42 -4.47
C LEU A 43 -9.19 1.73 -4.52
N SER A 44 -10.52 1.64 -4.37
CA SER A 44 -11.41 2.80 -4.32
C SER A 44 -11.13 3.70 -3.12
N LEU A 45 -10.98 3.12 -1.92
CA LEU A 45 -10.63 3.88 -0.72
C LEU A 45 -9.24 4.51 -0.82
N SER A 46 -8.28 3.79 -1.41
CA SER A 46 -6.96 4.35 -1.70
C SER A 46 -7.10 5.54 -2.65
N HIS A 47 -7.84 5.40 -3.75
CA HIS A 47 -8.05 6.48 -4.73
C HIS A 47 -8.63 7.73 -4.05
N SER A 48 -9.71 7.56 -3.29
CA SER A 48 -10.34 8.64 -2.52
C SER A 48 -9.34 9.33 -1.58
N LEU A 49 -8.53 8.56 -0.85
CA LEU A 49 -7.53 9.10 0.07
C LEU A 49 -6.48 9.94 -0.69
N PHE A 50 -5.93 9.40 -1.77
CA PHE A 50 -4.91 10.07 -2.57
C PHE A 50 -5.43 11.33 -3.27
N SER A 51 -6.66 11.31 -3.78
CA SER A 51 -7.33 12.50 -4.35
C SER A 51 -7.47 13.59 -3.29
N ARG A 52 -7.89 13.22 -2.06
CA ARG A 52 -8.03 14.21 -0.97
C ARG A 52 -6.68 14.77 -0.52
N VAL A 53 -5.63 13.96 -0.47
CA VAL A 53 -4.26 14.43 -0.20
C VAL A 53 -3.79 15.39 -1.30
N ALA A 54 -4.09 15.10 -2.57
CA ALA A 54 -3.76 15.98 -3.68
C ALA A 54 -4.45 17.35 -3.54
N HIS A 55 -5.74 17.36 -3.22
CA HIS A 55 -6.48 18.60 -2.96
C HIS A 55 -5.93 19.38 -1.76
N LEU A 56 -5.58 18.71 -0.66
CA LEU A 56 -4.97 19.35 0.52
C LEU A 56 -3.62 20.00 0.19
N ARG A 57 -2.75 19.29 -0.53
CA ARG A 57 -1.45 19.84 -0.91
C ARG A 57 -1.59 21.02 -1.87
N SER A 58 -2.56 20.93 -2.78
CA SER A 58 -2.88 22.02 -3.70
C SER A 58 -3.34 23.27 -2.95
N SER A 59 -4.22 23.12 -1.94
CA SER A 59 -4.69 24.25 -1.12
C SER A 59 -3.59 24.87 -0.25
N ARG A 60 -2.53 24.12 0.07
CA ARG A 60 -1.33 24.61 0.77
C ARG A 60 -0.28 25.24 -0.16
N GLY A 61 -0.49 25.19 -1.48
CA GLY A 61 0.47 25.66 -2.48
C GLY A 61 1.59 24.67 -2.83
N ASP A 62 1.58 23.45 -2.28
CA ASP A 62 2.49 22.36 -2.69
C ASP A 62 1.98 21.72 -4.00
N LEU A 63 2.08 22.45 -5.10
CA LEU A 63 1.68 21.97 -6.42
C LEU A 63 2.47 20.72 -6.87
N PRO A 64 3.80 20.61 -6.65
CA PRO A 64 4.54 19.39 -6.99
C PRO A 64 4.04 18.17 -6.22
N GLY A 65 3.83 18.28 -4.91
CA GLY A 65 3.34 17.17 -4.09
C GLY A 65 1.88 16.84 -4.33
N ALA A 66 1.04 17.85 -4.61
CA ALA A 66 -0.33 17.66 -5.04
C ALA A 66 -0.40 16.84 -6.33
N ARG A 67 0.45 17.18 -7.31
CA ARG A 67 0.54 16.42 -8.56
C ARG A 67 0.97 14.97 -8.28
N ARG A 68 2.02 14.78 -7.48
CA ARG A 68 2.51 13.43 -7.17
C ARG A 68 1.44 12.58 -6.49
N ALA A 69 0.59 13.16 -5.63
CA ALA A 69 -0.57 12.50 -5.02
C ALA A 69 -1.75 12.28 -5.99
N GLN A 70 -2.03 13.23 -6.89
CA GLN A 70 -3.09 13.11 -7.89
C GLN A 70 -2.80 12.00 -8.88
N LEU A 71 -1.56 11.90 -9.34
CA LEU A 71 -1.13 10.78 -10.16
C LEU A 71 -1.55 9.44 -9.56
N VAL A 72 -1.42 9.36 -8.24
CA VAL A 72 -1.69 8.13 -7.51
C VAL A 72 -3.15 7.78 -7.61
N ALA A 73 -3.98 8.77 -7.33
CA ALA A 73 -5.40 8.62 -7.50
C ALA A 73 -5.69 8.14 -8.92
N ASP A 74 -5.15 8.81 -9.94
CA ASP A 74 -5.44 8.50 -11.33
C ASP A 74 -5.09 7.05 -11.69
N LYS A 75 -3.90 6.52 -11.32
CA LYS A 75 -3.61 5.10 -11.62
C LYS A 75 -4.28 4.08 -10.69
N LEU A 76 -4.84 4.49 -9.55
CA LEU A 76 -5.75 3.66 -8.77
C LEU A 76 -7.14 3.57 -9.43
N GLU A 77 -7.61 4.65 -10.06
CA GLU A 77 -8.83 4.69 -10.87
C GLU A 77 -8.69 3.80 -12.12
N LEU A 78 -7.51 3.84 -12.77
CA LEU A 78 -7.18 2.96 -13.88
C LEU A 78 -7.34 1.47 -13.52
N GLY A 79 -6.89 1.04 -12.32
CA GLY A 79 -7.03 -0.35 -11.86
C GLY A 79 -8.47 -0.84 -11.65
N LEU A 80 -9.45 0.07 -11.63
CA LEU A 80 -10.88 -0.25 -11.48
C LEU A 80 -11.60 -0.40 -12.84
N GLY A 81 -10.99 0.05 -13.95
CA GLY A 81 -11.56 0.01 -15.29
C GLY A 81 -10.92 -1.03 -16.23
N LEU A 82 -11.70 -1.56 -17.18
CA LEU A 82 -11.26 -2.54 -18.22
C LEU A 82 -10.03 -2.07 -19.02
N ARG A 83 -9.81 -0.77 -19.13
CA ARG A 83 -8.73 -0.15 -19.93
C ARG A 83 -7.33 -0.31 -19.33
N ALA A 84 -7.19 -0.63 -18.04
CA ALA A 84 -5.89 -0.84 -17.39
C ALA A 84 -5.53 -2.30 -17.10
N TRP A 85 -6.35 -3.24 -17.59
CA TRP A 85 -6.07 -4.68 -17.54
C TRP A 85 -4.64 -5.04 -18.03
N PRO A 86 -4.09 -4.42 -19.10
CA PRO A 86 -2.72 -4.72 -19.54
C PRO A 86 -1.64 -4.40 -18.50
N THR A 87 -1.81 -3.33 -17.73
CA THR A 87 -0.84 -2.91 -16.70
C THR A 87 -0.90 -3.83 -15.48
N VAL A 88 -2.10 -4.18 -15.02
CA VAL A 88 -2.29 -5.16 -13.94
C VAL A 88 -1.71 -6.52 -14.35
N LEU A 89 -1.95 -6.94 -15.59
CA LEU A 89 -1.36 -8.16 -16.14
C LEU A 89 0.17 -8.07 -16.22
N SER A 90 0.75 -6.93 -16.58
CA SER A 90 2.22 -6.77 -16.65
C SER A 90 2.90 -6.93 -15.29
N MET A 91 2.26 -6.48 -14.21
CA MET A 91 2.77 -6.64 -12.83
C MET A 91 2.56 -8.06 -12.33
N GLY A 92 1.42 -8.68 -12.64
CA GLY A 92 1.21 -10.10 -12.40
C GLY A 92 2.20 -10.97 -13.17
N TRP A 93 2.54 -10.57 -14.40
CA TRP A 93 3.54 -11.21 -15.23
C TRP A 93 4.95 -11.02 -14.68
N ASP A 94 5.32 -9.80 -14.27
CA ASP A 94 6.58 -9.51 -13.56
C ASP A 94 6.70 -10.37 -12.30
N TYR A 95 5.61 -10.47 -11.53
CA TYR A 95 5.54 -11.35 -10.37
C TYR A 95 5.82 -12.82 -10.72
N LEU A 96 5.05 -13.35 -11.68
CA LEU A 96 5.16 -14.74 -12.12
C LEU A 96 6.55 -15.05 -12.66
N VAL A 97 7.13 -14.17 -13.48
CA VAL A 97 8.42 -14.41 -14.12
C VAL A 97 9.58 -14.31 -13.12
N ASN A 98 9.55 -13.32 -12.22
CA ASN A 98 10.72 -13.00 -11.40
C ASN A 98 10.68 -13.58 -9.98
N TYR A 99 9.49 -13.92 -9.46
CA TYR A 99 9.31 -14.14 -8.02
C TYR A 99 8.50 -15.40 -7.68
N ALA A 100 7.47 -15.77 -8.45
CA ALA A 100 6.58 -16.88 -8.10
C ALA A 100 7.27 -18.25 -7.97
N TRP A 101 8.39 -18.44 -8.66
CA TRP A 101 9.16 -19.70 -8.66
C TRP A 101 10.37 -19.68 -7.72
N ARG A 102 10.56 -18.61 -6.93
CA ARG A 102 11.65 -18.50 -5.95
C ARG A 102 11.09 -18.60 -4.54
N ASP A 103 11.84 -19.25 -3.64
CA ASP A 103 11.69 -19.09 -2.20
C ASP A 103 12.12 -17.65 -1.82
N THR A 104 11.25 -16.69 -2.09
CA THR A 104 11.55 -15.25 -2.05
C THR A 104 11.60 -14.68 -0.64
N LEU A 105 10.98 -15.35 0.33
CA LEU A 105 10.95 -14.94 1.73
C LEU A 105 11.44 -16.09 2.59
N SER A 106 12.55 -15.89 3.29
CA SER A 106 12.91 -16.80 4.38
C SER A 106 11.82 -16.75 5.45
N PHE A 107 11.61 -17.87 6.16
CA PHE A 107 10.65 -17.92 7.28
C PHE A 107 10.88 -16.78 8.29
N ARG A 108 12.14 -16.41 8.54
CA ARG A 108 12.52 -15.30 9.42
C ARG A 108 12.10 -13.94 8.85
N ASP A 109 12.24 -13.73 7.54
CA ASP A 109 11.82 -12.49 6.88
C ASP A 109 10.30 -12.36 6.84
N ALA A 110 9.58 -13.47 6.64
CA ALA A 110 8.12 -13.51 6.69
C ALA A 110 7.59 -13.15 8.10
N ILE A 111 8.15 -13.72 9.17
CA ILE A 111 7.80 -13.36 10.56
C ILE A 111 8.08 -11.89 10.82
N ALA A 112 9.25 -11.40 10.39
CA ALA A 112 9.65 -10.04 10.66
C ALA A 112 8.81 -9.02 9.87
N PHE A 113 8.40 -9.36 8.64
CA PHE A 113 7.42 -8.60 7.86
C PHE A 113 6.05 -8.58 8.55
N ALA A 114 5.55 -9.73 9.00
CA ALA A 114 4.28 -9.83 9.71
C ALA A 114 4.28 -9.02 11.01
N GLY A 115 5.40 -9.01 11.74
CA GLY A 115 5.58 -8.19 12.94
C GLY A 115 5.51 -6.69 12.65
N ASP A 116 6.29 -6.20 11.68
CA ASP A 116 6.25 -4.79 11.29
C ASP A 116 4.86 -4.40 10.72
N PHE A 117 4.18 -5.30 10.01
CA PHE A 117 2.83 -5.07 9.47
C PHE A 117 1.79 -4.96 10.59
N ASN A 118 1.84 -5.86 11.56
CA ASN A 118 0.96 -5.84 12.71
C ASN A 118 1.17 -4.57 13.57
N GLU A 119 2.43 -4.13 13.74
CA GLU A 119 2.74 -2.88 14.44
C GLU A 119 2.12 -1.66 13.73
N LEU A 120 2.24 -1.61 12.40
CA LEU A 120 1.60 -0.55 11.60
C LEU A 120 0.07 -0.61 11.74
N MET A 121 -0.52 -1.78 11.59
CA MET A 121 -1.97 -1.98 11.65
C MET A 121 -2.55 -1.65 13.03
N SER A 122 -1.81 -1.94 14.10
CA SER A 122 -2.17 -1.55 15.47
C SER A 122 -2.21 -0.03 15.60
N SER A 123 -1.18 0.66 15.12
CA SER A 123 -1.09 2.13 15.15
C SER A 123 -2.22 2.79 14.33
N LEU A 124 -2.50 2.28 13.13
CA LEU A 124 -3.59 2.80 12.29
C LEU A 124 -4.98 2.50 12.91
N THR A 125 -5.13 1.35 13.57
CA THR A 125 -6.36 1.02 14.30
C THR A 125 -6.61 2.01 15.42
N GLU A 126 -5.58 2.31 16.21
CA GLU A 126 -5.67 3.28 17.29
C GLU A 126 -6.08 4.65 16.77
N LEU A 127 -5.44 5.12 15.70
CA LEU A 127 -5.78 6.37 15.03
C LEU A 127 -7.26 6.43 14.58
N THR A 128 -7.79 5.32 14.05
CA THR A 128 -9.20 5.27 13.58
C THR A 128 -10.24 5.29 14.70
N ARG A 129 -9.84 5.19 15.97
CA ARG A 129 -10.74 5.28 17.13
C ARG A 129 -11.08 6.72 17.51
N PHE A 130 -10.21 7.69 17.19
CA PHE A 130 -10.46 9.09 17.50
C PHE A 130 -11.57 9.64 16.62
N ARG A 131 -12.60 10.19 17.28
CA ARG A 131 -13.79 10.76 16.60
C ARG A 131 -13.63 12.25 16.29
N ASN A 132 -12.77 12.94 17.05
CA ASN A 132 -12.58 14.38 16.95
C ASN A 132 -11.21 14.70 16.31
N ASP A 133 -11.18 15.71 15.45
CA ASP A 133 -9.97 16.08 14.70
C ASP A 133 -8.81 16.53 15.61
N SER A 134 -9.10 17.20 16.73
CA SER A 134 -8.09 17.66 17.69
C SER A 134 -7.33 16.52 18.36
N GLU A 135 -8.06 15.50 18.82
CA GLU A 135 -7.47 14.28 19.40
C GLU A 135 -6.65 13.52 18.35
N ARG A 136 -7.15 13.45 17.11
CA ARG A 136 -6.44 12.84 15.99
C ARG A 136 -5.11 13.54 15.72
N VAL A 137 -5.12 14.86 15.64
CA VAL A 137 -3.92 15.67 15.38
C VAL A 137 -2.91 15.52 16.52
N ALA A 138 -3.35 15.54 17.77
CA ALA A 138 -2.49 15.32 18.94
C ALA A 138 -1.84 13.92 18.91
N TRP A 139 -2.62 12.89 18.58
CA TRP A 139 -2.09 11.53 18.41
C TRP A 139 -1.06 11.46 17.28
N VAL A 140 -1.33 12.08 16.13
CA VAL A 140 -0.39 12.10 15.00
C VAL A 140 0.91 12.78 15.41
N ALA A 141 0.85 13.93 16.09
CA ALA A 141 2.04 14.63 16.57
C ALA A 141 2.92 13.77 17.48
N GLY A 142 2.32 12.97 18.37
CA GLY A 142 3.03 12.07 19.29
C GLY A 142 3.55 10.78 18.65
N ASN A 143 2.84 10.23 17.66
CA ASN A 143 3.09 8.88 17.13
C ASN A 143 3.69 8.84 15.73
N TYR A 144 3.69 9.97 14.99
CA TYR A 144 4.13 10.02 13.59
C TYR A 144 5.52 9.43 13.36
N ARG A 145 6.49 9.74 14.24
CA ARG A 145 7.85 9.19 14.13
C ARG A 145 7.87 7.67 14.19
N ASN A 146 7.02 7.08 15.04
CA ASN A 146 6.92 5.63 15.14
C ASN A 146 6.28 5.03 13.88
N VAL A 147 5.14 5.59 13.45
CA VAL A 147 4.44 5.12 12.24
C VAL A 147 5.38 5.19 11.03
N LEU A 148 6.07 6.32 10.83
CA LEU A 148 7.04 6.49 9.76
C LEU A 148 8.17 5.45 9.82
N ARG A 149 8.73 5.19 11.01
CA ARG A 149 9.77 4.18 11.20
C ARG A 149 9.29 2.79 10.78
N VAL A 150 8.11 2.38 11.23
CA VAL A 150 7.54 1.06 10.94
C VAL A 150 7.24 0.93 9.45
N SER A 151 6.63 1.96 8.84
CA SER A 151 6.40 1.99 7.41
C SER A 151 7.72 1.85 6.62
N LYS A 152 8.78 2.60 6.97
CA LYS A 152 10.09 2.48 6.31
C LYS A 152 10.67 1.06 6.41
N LYS A 153 10.56 0.41 7.56
CA LYS A 153 10.99 -1.00 7.72
C LYS A 153 10.22 -1.92 6.77
N LEU A 154 8.91 -1.76 6.67
CA LEU A 154 8.08 -2.54 5.75
C LEU A 154 8.51 -2.37 4.29
N PHE A 155 8.68 -1.14 3.82
CA PHE A 155 9.13 -0.89 2.44
C PHE A 155 10.54 -1.41 2.19
N GLY A 156 11.45 -1.28 3.15
CA GLY A 156 12.80 -1.86 3.06
C GLY A 156 12.77 -3.38 2.90
N ARG A 157 11.89 -4.07 3.64
CA ARG A 157 11.69 -5.52 3.47
C ARG A 157 11.08 -5.87 2.13
N LEU A 158 10.06 -5.14 1.68
CA LEU A 158 9.50 -5.33 0.34
C LEU A 158 10.58 -5.21 -0.74
N LEU A 159 11.46 -4.21 -0.64
CA LEU A 159 12.58 -4.06 -1.59
C LEU A 159 13.59 -5.20 -1.53
N SER A 160 13.79 -5.80 -0.35
CA SER A 160 14.63 -6.99 -0.22
C SER A 160 14.01 -8.24 -0.88
N VAL A 161 12.67 -8.26 -1.04
CA VAL A 161 11.94 -9.31 -1.79
C VAL A 161 11.98 -9.00 -3.30
N PHE A 162 11.58 -7.78 -3.67
CA PHE A 162 11.51 -7.32 -5.06
C PHE A 162 12.88 -6.84 -5.57
N THR A 163 13.82 -7.77 -5.67
CA THR A 163 15.22 -7.47 -6.05
C THR A 163 15.44 -7.27 -7.55
N LYS A 164 14.53 -7.71 -8.42
CA LYS A 164 14.67 -7.53 -9.88
C LYS A 164 14.07 -6.20 -10.30
N SER A 165 14.80 -5.47 -11.14
CA SER A 165 14.25 -4.30 -11.84
C SER A 165 13.03 -4.73 -12.63
N GLY A 166 11.94 -4.01 -12.44
CA GLY A 166 10.64 -4.35 -13.01
C GLY A 166 9.55 -3.48 -12.38
N PRO A 167 8.34 -3.52 -12.95
CA PRO A 167 7.21 -2.71 -12.50
C PRO A 167 6.96 -2.79 -11.00
N LEU A 168 7.18 -3.95 -10.35
CA LEU A 168 6.98 -4.13 -8.91
C LEU A 168 8.04 -3.45 -8.05
N ARG A 169 9.31 -3.55 -8.42
CA ARG A 169 10.40 -2.95 -7.66
C ARG A 169 10.35 -1.43 -7.77
N GLU A 170 10.21 -0.91 -8.99
CA GLU A 170 10.00 0.52 -9.23
C GLU A 170 8.82 1.05 -8.43
N LEU A 171 7.84 0.17 -8.20
CA LEU A 171 6.70 0.43 -7.37
C LEU A 171 7.16 0.71 -5.92
N VAL A 172 7.81 -0.27 -5.28
CA VAL A 172 8.15 -0.15 -3.85
C VAL A 172 9.05 1.06 -3.58
N GLU A 173 10.08 1.27 -4.42
CA GLU A 173 11.09 2.34 -4.27
C GLU A 173 10.45 3.73 -4.23
N THR A 174 9.41 3.85 -5.02
CA THR A 174 8.66 5.04 -5.25
C THR A 174 7.76 5.41 -4.06
N LEU A 175 7.17 4.41 -3.42
CA LEU A 175 6.35 4.61 -2.22
C LEU A 175 7.21 4.96 -1.04
N GLN A 176 8.34 4.26 -0.93
CA GLN A 176 9.32 4.55 0.07
C GLN A 176 9.75 6.02 -0.04
N THR A 177 9.98 6.50 -1.26
CA THR A 177 10.33 7.92 -1.47
C THR A 177 9.20 8.89 -1.09
N GLU A 178 7.94 8.61 -1.44
CA GLU A 178 6.83 9.49 -1.03
C GLU A 178 6.58 9.46 0.47
N MET A 179 6.71 8.29 1.10
CA MET A 179 6.61 8.12 2.55
C MET A 179 7.75 8.78 3.31
N GLU A 180 8.92 8.91 2.70
CA GLU A 180 10.04 9.67 3.27
C GLU A 180 9.77 11.18 3.31
N GLY A 181 8.82 11.67 2.49
CA GLY A 181 8.28 13.03 2.58
C GLY A 181 7.04 13.14 3.46
N ASP A 182 6.27 14.21 3.27
CA ASP A 182 5.08 14.50 4.10
C ASP A 182 3.85 13.67 3.74
N PHE A 183 3.93 12.70 2.82
CA PHE A 183 2.76 11.99 2.31
C PHE A 183 2.02 11.22 3.40
N LEU A 184 2.77 10.51 4.23
CA LEU A 184 2.19 9.79 5.36
C LEU A 184 1.51 10.76 6.33
N LYS A 185 2.09 11.94 6.56
CA LYS A 185 1.52 12.97 7.44
C LYS A 185 0.20 13.50 6.87
N ASP A 186 0.18 13.83 5.58
CA ASP A 186 -1.03 14.31 4.90
C ASP A 186 -2.15 13.25 4.88
N CYS A 187 -1.79 11.96 4.77
CA CYS A 187 -2.77 10.87 4.87
C CYS A 187 -3.42 10.78 6.24
N LEU A 188 -2.60 10.87 7.30
CA LEU A 188 -3.09 10.81 8.69
C LEU A 188 -3.93 12.04 9.04
N GLU A 189 -3.65 13.16 8.38
CA GLU A 189 -4.38 14.41 8.57
C GLU A 189 -5.76 14.40 7.90
N VAL A 190 -5.88 13.94 6.66
CA VAL A 190 -7.13 14.05 5.86
C VAL A 190 -7.95 12.76 5.84
N GLY A 191 -7.33 11.62 6.12
CA GLY A 191 -7.81 10.31 5.68
C GLY A 191 -8.68 9.49 6.63
N SER A 192 -9.29 10.04 7.68
CA SER A 192 -9.85 9.20 8.77
C SER A 192 -10.90 8.18 8.31
N SER A 193 -11.79 8.57 7.39
CA SER A 193 -12.84 7.69 6.85
C SER A 193 -12.28 6.57 5.96
N ASP A 194 -11.37 6.93 5.06
CA ASP A 194 -10.87 6.02 4.04
C ASP A 194 -9.85 5.08 4.65
N LEU A 195 -8.99 5.62 5.52
CA LEU A 195 -8.04 4.86 6.31
C LEU A 195 -8.76 3.84 7.20
N LYS A 196 -9.88 4.22 7.81
CA LYS A 196 -10.71 3.27 8.58
C LYS A 196 -11.22 2.12 7.72
N GLY A 197 -11.75 2.42 6.53
CA GLY A 197 -12.19 1.40 5.58
C GLY A 197 -11.04 0.49 5.11
N MET A 198 -9.88 1.07 4.82
CA MET A 198 -8.68 0.32 4.41
C MET A 198 -8.18 -0.59 5.54
N VAL A 199 -8.12 -0.08 6.77
CA VAL A 199 -7.70 -0.84 7.95
C VAL A 199 -8.64 -2.02 8.19
N GLN A 200 -9.95 -1.84 8.02
CA GLN A 200 -10.92 -2.92 8.16
C GLN A 200 -10.69 -4.02 7.13
N ILE A 201 -10.57 -3.66 5.85
CA ILE A 201 -10.33 -4.66 4.78
C ILE A 201 -9.01 -5.41 5.01
N LEU A 202 -7.94 -4.71 5.39
CA LEU A 202 -6.64 -5.34 5.65
C LEU A 202 -6.68 -6.29 6.85
N LYS A 203 -7.45 -5.97 7.90
CA LYS A 203 -7.69 -6.88 9.02
C LYS A 203 -8.49 -8.11 8.62
N ASP A 204 -9.55 -7.90 7.83
CA ASP A 204 -10.39 -9.00 7.35
C ASP A 204 -9.57 -9.95 6.48
N LEU A 205 -8.65 -9.41 5.67
CA LEU A 205 -7.70 -10.21 4.90
C LEU A 205 -6.72 -10.94 5.80
N ALA A 206 -6.03 -10.24 6.71
CA ALA A 206 -5.06 -10.85 7.63
C ALA A 206 -5.67 -12.01 8.45
N SER A 207 -6.91 -11.84 8.91
CA SER A 207 -7.65 -12.85 9.67
C SER A 207 -7.97 -14.10 8.83
N GLN A 208 -8.20 -13.94 7.52
CA GLN A 208 -8.43 -15.06 6.62
C GLN A 208 -7.15 -15.91 6.42
N TYR A 209 -5.96 -15.31 6.49
CA TYR A 209 -4.69 -16.06 6.39
C TYR A 209 -4.31 -16.80 7.68
N THR A 210 -4.77 -16.33 8.86
CA THR A 210 -4.47 -16.98 10.14
C THR A 210 -5.37 -18.16 10.48
N THR A 211 -6.50 -18.32 9.76
CA THR A 211 -7.54 -19.32 10.10
C THR A 211 -7.43 -20.63 9.30
N SER A 212 -6.38 -20.81 8.51
CA SER A 212 -6.08 -22.07 7.82
C SER A 212 -5.38 -23.05 8.77
N ASP A 213 -6.13 -23.61 9.72
CA ASP A 213 -5.68 -24.68 10.63
C ASP A 213 -5.68 -26.04 9.90
N PRO A 214 -4.64 -26.90 10.03
CA PRO A 214 -4.53 -28.16 9.32
C PRO A 214 -5.40 -29.21 9.99
N LYS A 215 -6.66 -29.30 9.55
CA LYS A 215 -7.46 -30.51 9.74
C LYS A 215 -7.69 -31.17 8.40
N GLN A 216 -6.68 -31.90 7.95
CA GLN A 216 -6.91 -33.06 7.11
C GLN A 216 -5.82 -34.10 7.35
N GLU A 217 -6.30 -35.29 7.72
CA GLU A 217 -5.65 -36.60 7.66
C GLU A 217 -4.96 -37.10 8.94
N LEU A 218 -5.77 -37.71 9.82
CA LEU A 218 -5.52 -39.09 10.25
C LEU A 218 -6.84 -39.87 10.29
#